data_AF-A0A2V8UFT1-F1
#
_entry.id   AF-A0A2V8UFT1-F1
#
_cell.length_a   1.000
_cell.length_b   1.000
_cell.length_c   1.000
_cell.angle_alpha   90.00
_cell.angle_beta   90.00
_cell.angle_gamma   90.00
#
_symmetry.space_group_name_H-M   'P 1'
#
loop_
_entity.id
_entity.type
_entity.pdbx_description
1 polymer ?
#
loop_
_entity_poly.entity_id
_entity_poly.type
_entity_poly.pdbx_seq_one_letter_code
_entity_poly.pdbx_strand_id
1 'polypeptide(L)' 'MAVPLVPDQLWELIEPLLPPKPAKPKGGRPRLPDRACLTGILFVLRSGMPWEMLPKELGADPA' A
#
# COMPACT_ATOMS: atom_id res chain seq x y z
N MET A 1 -7.77 18.61 -8.39
CA MET A 1 -7.87 17.51 -7.39
C MET A 1 -7.35 16.26 -8.07
N ALA A 2 -6.35 15.57 -7.51
CA ALA A 2 -5.85 14.33 -8.09
C ALA A 2 -6.80 13.19 -7.77
N VAL A 3 -7.12 12.35 -8.75
CA VAL A 3 -7.89 11.13 -8.52
C VAL A 3 -7.00 10.16 -7.72
N PRO A 4 -7.46 9.60 -6.58
CA PRO A 4 -6.68 8.63 -5.83
C PRO A 4 -6.38 7.41 -6.70
N LEU A 5 -5.16 6.87 -6.63
CA LEU A 5 -4.75 5.70 -7.41
C LEU A 5 -5.58 4.45 -7.07
N VAL A 6 -6.04 4.35 -5.82
CA VAL A 6 -6.94 3.30 -5.35
C VAL A 6 -8.20 3.96 -4.78
N PRO A 7 -9.23 4.25 -5.60
CA PRO A 7 -10.53 4.72 -5.14
C PRO A 7 -11.23 3.68 -4.25
N ASP A 8 -12.20 4.11 -3.44
CA ASP A 8 -12.92 3.23 -2.51
C ASP A 8 -13.62 2.08 -3.22
N GLN A 9 -14.33 2.36 -4.32
CA GLN A 9 -15.01 1.34 -5.11
C GLN A 9 -14.06 0.28 -5.67
N LEU A 10 -12.82 0.66 -6.03
CA LEU A 10 -11.82 -0.30 -6.47
C LEU A 10 -11.30 -1.12 -5.29
N TRP A 11 -11.09 -0.48 -4.14
CA TRP A 11 -10.64 -1.15 -2.93
C TRP A 11 -11.64 -2.20 -2.43
N GLU A 12 -12.93 -1.88 -2.44
CA GLU A 12 -14.02 -2.80 -2.07
C GLU A 12 -14.03 -4.09 -2.92
N LEU A 13 -13.59 -4.02 -4.17
CA LEU A 13 -13.45 -5.19 -5.04
C LEU A 13 -12.18 -6.00 -4.77
N ILE A 14 -11.10 -5.35 -4.34
CA ILE A 14 -9.78 -5.98 -4.15
C ILE A 14 -9.64 -6.59 -2.76
N GLU A 15 -10.09 -5.89 -1.71
CA GLU A 15 -9.90 -6.28 -0.32
C GLU A 15 -10.36 -7.73 -0.01
N PRO A 16 -11.52 -8.20 -0.50
CA PRO A 16 -11.98 -9.57 -0.24
C PRO A 16 -11.11 -10.65 -0.88
N LEU A 17 -10.29 -10.29 -1.89
CA LEU A 17 -9.40 -11.23 -2.59
C LEU A 17 -8.07 -11.42 -1.87
N LEU A 18 -7.76 -10.56 -0.89
CA LEU A 18 -6.52 -10.65 -0.15
C LEU A 18 -6.56 -11.80 0.86
N PRO A 19 -5.45 -12.51 1.05
CA PRO A 19 -5.38 -13.55 2.07
C PRO A 19 -5.52 -12.94 3.48
N PRO A 20 -5.99 -13.73 4.46
CA PRO A 20 -6.06 -13.28 5.84
C PRO A 20 -4.67 -12.87 6.35
N LYS A 21 -4.65 -11.85 7.22
CA LYS A 21 -3.39 -11.34 7.80
C LYS A 21 -2.69 -12.46 8.57
N PRO A 22 -1.40 -12.74 8.27
CA PRO A 22 -0.67 -13.80 8.96
C PRO A 22 -0.46 -13.44 10.44
N ALA A 23 -0.54 -14.46 11.31
CA ALA A 23 -0.24 -14.29 12.73
C ALA A 23 1.22 -13.87 12.94
N LYS A 24 1.45 -12.94 13.86
CA LYS A 24 2.79 -12.46 14.24
C LYS A 24 3.13 -12.82 15.70
N PRO A 25 3.44 -14.09 16.01
CA PRO A 25 3.69 -14.53 17.39
C PRO A 25 4.92 -13.87 18.03
N LYS A 26 5.89 -13.44 17.22
CA LYS A 26 7.13 -12.78 17.69
C LYS A 26 7.07 -11.24 17.61
N GLY A 27 5.94 -10.66 17.21
CA GLY A 27 5.81 -9.20 17.03
C GLY A 27 6.65 -8.65 15.86
N GLY A 28 7.18 -7.44 16.03
CA GLY A 28 7.97 -6.69 15.03
C GLY A 28 7.25 -5.46 14.46
N ARG A 29 7.87 -4.78 13.49
CA ARG A 29 7.27 -3.57 12.88
C ARG A 29 5.86 -3.88 12.36
N PRO A 30 4.84 -3.07 12.70
CA PRO A 30 3.52 -3.21 12.13
C PRO A 30 3.58 -3.22 10.60
N ARG A 31 2.73 -4.04 9.96
CA ARG A 31 2.57 -3.96 8.51
C ARG A 31 1.85 -2.65 8.19
N LEU A 32 2.22 -2.04 7.06
CA LEU A 32 1.38 -1.00 6.47
C LEU A 32 0.00 -1.59 6.09
N PRO A 33 -1.06 -0.77 6.09
CA PRO A 33 -2.35 -1.19 5.56
C PRO A 33 -2.22 -1.67 4.11
N ASP A 34 -2.91 -2.74 3.74
CA ASP A 34 -2.74 -3.36 2.42
C ASP A 34 -3.12 -2.39 1.27
N ARG A 35 -4.09 -1.48 1.50
CA ARG A 35 -4.44 -0.40 0.55
C ARG A 35 -3.30 0.58 0.31
N ALA A 36 -2.53 0.92 1.36
CA ALA A 36 -1.37 1.79 1.24
C ALA A 36 -0.25 1.09 0.45
N CYS A 37 -0.01 -0.19 0.74
CA CYS A 37 0.93 -1.01 -0.03
C CYS A 37 0.55 -1.05 -1.52
N LEU A 38 -0.71 -1.32 -1.84
CA LEU A 38 -1.20 -1.33 -3.23
C LEU A 38 -1.02 0.04 -3.90
N THR A 39 -1.34 1.12 -3.18
CA THR A 39 -1.17 2.49 -3.70
C THR A 39 0.29 2.76 -4.06
N GLY A 40 1.24 2.38 -3.19
CA GLY A 40 2.68 2.54 -3.46
C GLY A 40 3.16 1.71 -4.66
N ILE A 41 2.71 0.46 -4.78
CA ILE A 41 3.01 -0.40 -5.94
C ILE A 41 2.52 0.26 -7.24
N LEU A 42 1.26 0.70 -7.27
CA LEU A 42 0.69 1.35 -8.46
C LEU A 42 1.37 2.67 -8.78
N PHE A 43 1.80 3.43 -7.78
CA PHE A 43 2.56 4.67 -7.98
C PHE A 43 3.89 4.41 -8.70
N VAL A 44 4.67 3.43 -8.22
CA VAL A 44 5.94 3.04 -8.84
C VAL A 44 5.72 2.56 -10.27
N LEU A 45 4.73 1.67 -10.48
CA LEU A 45 4.43 1.13 -11.81
C LEU A 45 3.97 2.21 -12.80
N ARG A 46 3.23 3.23 -12.34
CA ARG A 46 2.73 4.31 -13.19
C ARG A 46 3.77 5.40 -13.47
N SER A 47 4.60 5.73 -12.49
CA SER A 47 5.60 6.80 -12.61
C SER A 47 6.93 6.31 -13.19
N GLY A 48 7.24 5.02 -13.09
CA GLY A 48 8.54 4.45 -13.46
C GLY A 48 9.67 4.84 -12.49
N MET A 49 9.36 5.49 -11.38
CA MET A 49 10.36 5.90 -10.39
C MET A 49 10.87 4.71 -9.58
N PRO A 50 12.14 4.72 -9.16
CA PRO A 50 12.68 3.68 -8.29
C PRO A 50 12.03 3.72 -6.91
N TRP A 51 12.06 2.59 -6.19
CA TRP A 51 11.44 2.45 -4.87
C TRP A 51 12.00 3.41 -3.82
N GLU A 52 13.28 3.77 -3.91
CA GLU A 52 13.92 4.74 -3.01
C GLU A 52 13.33 6.15 -3.13
N MET A 53 12.65 6.44 -4.24
CA MET A 53 11.97 7.71 -4.49
C MET A 53 10.47 7.68 -4.17
N LEU A 54 9.96 6.58 -3.61
CA LEU A 54 8.56 6.52 -3.20
C LEU A 54 8.29 7.62 -2.15
N PRO A 55 7.26 8.47 -2.34
CA PRO A 55 6.91 9.49 -1.35
C PRO A 55 6.63 8.87 0.03
N LYS A 56 7.08 9.55 1.09
CA LYS A 56 6.93 9.08 2.48
C LYS A 56 5.46 8.93 2.86
N GLU A 57 4.58 9.76 2.32
CA GLU A 57 3.14 9.71 2.55
C GLU A 57 2.49 8.41 2.05
N LEU A 58 3.16 7.68 1.15
CA LEU A 58 2.70 6.38 0.62
C LEU A 58 3.32 5.18 1.35
N GLY A 59 4.08 5.41 2.43
CA GLY A 59 4.63 4.36 3.28
C GLY A 59 6.15 4.19 3.23
N ALA A 60 6.90 5.15 2.64
CA ALA A 60 8.36 5.06 2.61
C ALA A 60 9.03 5.31 3.98
N ASP A 61 8.28 5.78 5.00
CA ASP A 61 8.74 5.72 6.40
C ASP A 61 7.61 5.82 7.43
N PRO A 62 7.25 4.73 8.14
CA PRO A 62 6.44 4.81 9.35
C PRO A 62 7.29 5.01 10.62
N ALA A 63 8.24 5.95 10.61
CA ALA A 63 8.93 6.41 11.81
C ALA A 63 8.17 7.58 12.46
#